data_AF-A0A094CN32-F1
#
_entry.id   AF-A0A094CN32-F1
#
_cell.length_a   1.000
_cell.length_b   1.000
_cell.length_c   1.000
_cell.angle_alpha   90.00
_cell.angle_beta   90.00
_cell.angle_gamma   90.00
#
_symmetry.space_group_name_H-M   'P 1'
#
loop_
_entity.id
_entity.type
_entity.pdbx_description
1 polymer ?
#
loop_
_entity_poly.entity_id
_entity_poly.type
_entity_poly.pdbx_seq_one_letter_code
_entity_poly.pdbx_strand_id
1 'polypeptide(L)'
;MSLVFLKNLFFRPSPPPSSPSLRTPTSNKARCAHTDHTERSPLLPSPPTSTYSTSTDLEALLPPPSPSPSSSSNTTSTSSFGFPRIDARLISDATIGLSDGLTVPFALTAGLSALGDTRVVIYGGLAELVAGAISMGLGGWLGAKSELASYKATEAETAAR
;
A
#
# COMPACT_ATOMS: atom_id res chain seq x y z
N MET A 1 -15.36 -28.42 -41.46
CA MET A 1 -14.43 -27.28 -41.63
C MET A 1 -15.00 -26.03 -40.96
N SER A 2 -15.18 -26.03 -39.63
CA SER A 2 -15.71 -24.84 -38.92
C SER A 2 -15.40 -24.83 -37.42
N LEU A 3 -14.22 -25.32 -37.01
CA LEU A 3 -13.81 -25.26 -35.60
C LEU A 3 -12.32 -24.91 -35.37
N VAL A 4 -11.58 -24.54 -36.43
CA VAL A 4 -10.17 -24.11 -36.33
C VAL A 4 -10.04 -22.58 -36.25
N PHE A 5 -11.11 -21.82 -36.53
CA PHE A 5 -11.09 -20.35 -36.54
C PHE A 5 -11.27 -19.69 -35.17
N LEU A 6 -11.80 -20.39 -34.17
CA LEU A 6 -12.07 -19.78 -32.85
C LEU A 6 -10.87 -19.82 -31.89
N LYS A 7 -9.84 -20.62 -32.19
CA LYS A 7 -8.64 -20.74 -31.35
C LYS A 7 -7.50 -19.77 -31.72
N ASN A 8 -7.65 -19.02 -32.82
CA ASN A 8 -6.63 -18.11 -33.35
C ASN A 8 -6.88 -16.61 -33.02
N LEU A 9 -7.90 -16.30 -32.22
CA LEU A 9 -8.17 -14.92 -31.76
C LEU A 9 -7.60 -14.64 -30.36
N PHE A 10 -7.40 -15.67 -29.54
CA PHE A 10 -6.97 -15.52 -28.14
C PHE A 10 -5.45 -15.55 -27.92
N PHE A 11 -4.65 -15.96 -28.91
CA PHE A 11 -3.19 -15.95 -28.83
C PHE A 11 -2.63 -15.17 -30.02
N ARG A 12 -2.57 -13.85 -29.89
CA ARG A 12 -1.66 -13.02 -30.71
C ARG A 12 -0.29 -13.01 -30.02
N PRO A 13 0.77 -13.60 -30.62
CA PRO A 13 2.14 -13.36 -30.18
C PRO A 13 2.53 -11.92 -30.54
N SER A 14 3.07 -11.18 -29.58
CA SER A 14 3.76 -9.92 -29.83
C SER A 14 4.96 -10.12 -30.76
N PRO A 15 5.20 -9.26 -31.77
CA PRO A 15 6.38 -9.36 -32.61
C PRO A 15 7.66 -8.97 -31.84
N PRO A 16 8.82 -9.59 -32.15
CA PRO A 16 10.11 -9.23 -31.55
C PRO A 16 10.68 -7.93 -32.17
N PRO A 17 11.42 -7.10 -31.42
CA PRO A 17 12.13 -5.96 -32.00
C PRO A 17 13.39 -6.43 -32.73
N SER A 18 13.48 -6.12 -34.03
CA SER A 18 14.70 -6.23 -34.84
C SER A 18 15.36 -4.86 -34.98
N SER A 19 16.62 -4.76 -34.54
CA SER A 19 17.49 -3.60 -34.65
C SER A 19 17.76 -3.17 -36.10
N PRO A 20 17.97 -1.86 -36.35
CA PRO A 20 18.86 -1.41 -37.42
C PRO A 20 20.05 -0.58 -36.90
N SER A 21 21.17 -0.83 -37.55
CA SER A 21 22.52 -0.30 -37.32
C SER A 21 22.80 0.91 -38.24
N LEU A 22 23.45 1.95 -37.68
CA LEU A 22 24.34 2.96 -38.31
C LEU A 22 23.77 3.82 -39.48
N ARG A 23 23.99 5.15 -39.64
CA ARG A 23 25.13 6.04 -39.34
C ARG A 23 24.69 7.54 -39.37
N THR A 24 25.51 8.35 -38.69
CA THR A 24 25.66 9.82 -38.45
C THR A 24 25.74 10.74 -39.71
N PRO A 25 25.88 12.10 -39.64
CA PRO A 25 26.34 13.04 -38.57
C PRO A 25 25.42 14.28 -38.36
N THR A 26 25.53 15.17 -37.34
CA THR A 26 26.62 16.11 -36.99
C THR A 26 26.44 16.63 -35.55
N SER A 27 27.46 16.53 -34.70
CA SER A 27 28.32 17.64 -34.22
C SER A 27 27.71 18.57 -33.16
N ASN A 28 28.13 18.39 -31.89
CA ASN A 28 28.90 19.34 -31.06
C ASN A 28 28.84 18.87 -29.59
N LYS A 29 29.95 18.35 -29.02
CA LYS A 29 30.96 19.09 -28.21
C LYS A 29 30.54 19.09 -26.73
N ALA A 30 31.27 18.61 -25.72
CA ALA A 30 32.60 18.01 -25.52
C ALA A 30 32.53 17.23 -24.17
N ARG A 31 33.19 16.07 -23.97
CA ARG A 31 34.53 15.89 -23.32
C ARG A 31 34.48 16.16 -21.78
N CYS A 32 34.95 15.33 -20.85
CA CYS A 32 36.08 14.38 -20.69
C CYS A 32 35.72 13.44 -19.50
N ALA A 33 35.93 12.12 -19.49
CA ALA A 33 37.15 11.30 -19.35
C ALA A 33 37.53 10.89 -17.89
N HIS A 34 37.87 9.59 -17.75
CA HIS A 34 38.80 8.97 -16.77
C HIS A 34 38.29 8.82 -15.30
N THR A 35 38.42 7.72 -14.55
CA THR A 35 39.35 6.57 -14.56
C THR A 35 38.80 5.46 -13.65
N ASP A 36 39.14 4.19 -13.91
CA ASP A 36 39.08 3.07 -12.97
C ASP A 36 39.80 3.37 -11.65
N HIS A 37 39.28 2.90 -10.50
CA HIS A 37 40.12 2.51 -9.36
C HIS A 37 39.35 1.65 -8.33
N THR A 38 39.89 0.45 -8.12
CA THR A 38 39.82 -0.39 -6.93
C THR A 38 40.04 0.41 -5.63
N GLU A 39 39.19 0.21 -4.60
CA GLU A 39 39.53 0.00 -3.18
C GLU A 39 38.37 0.35 -2.22
N ARG A 40 38.16 -0.54 -1.23
CA ARG A 40 37.79 -0.28 0.17
C ARG A 40 36.49 0.48 0.48
N SER A 41 35.56 -0.22 1.13
CA SER A 41 34.75 0.36 2.22
C SER A 41 35.71 0.96 3.27
N PRO A 42 35.41 2.12 3.90
CA PRO A 42 34.43 2.08 4.99
C PRO A 42 33.70 3.42 5.33
N LEU A 43 32.73 3.34 6.25
CA LEU A 43 32.17 4.38 7.16
C LEU A 43 31.16 5.41 6.63
N LEU A 44 30.17 5.66 7.51
CA LEU A 44 28.99 6.51 7.41
C LEU A 44 29.26 8.01 7.12
N PRO A 45 28.30 8.72 6.51
CA PRO A 45 28.13 10.16 6.67
C PRO A 45 27.00 10.49 7.66
N SER A 46 27.31 11.26 8.70
CA SER A 46 26.34 11.95 9.58
C SER A 46 25.66 13.12 8.84
N PRO A 47 24.35 13.38 9.03
CA PRO A 47 23.72 14.58 8.51
C PRO A 47 23.95 15.82 9.42
N PRO A 48 23.94 17.04 8.84
CA PRO A 48 24.34 18.27 9.51
C PRO A 48 23.30 18.83 10.49
N THR A 49 23.86 19.47 11.52
CA THR A 49 23.32 20.44 12.47
C THR A 49 22.17 21.28 11.92
N SER A 50 20.98 21.16 12.53
CA SER A 50 19.95 22.20 12.47
C SER A 50 19.80 22.81 13.86
N THR A 51 19.96 24.12 13.89
CA THR A 51 19.91 25.02 15.04
C THR A 51 18.57 24.91 15.77
N TYR A 52 18.56 24.27 16.95
CA TYR A 52 17.43 24.33 17.86
C TYR A 52 17.54 25.60 18.72
N SER A 53 16.49 26.41 18.68
CA SER A 53 16.29 27.55 19.56
C SER A 53 16.26 27.10 21.02
N THR A 54 17.03 27.80 21.84
CA THR A 54 17.11 27.67 23.29
C THR A 54 15.77 28.06 23.92
N SER A 55 14.90 27.10 24.25
CA SER A 55 13.86 27.28 25.26
C SER A 55 14.34 26.61 26.53
N THR A 56 14.46 27.41 27.59
CA THR A 56 14.83 27.02 28.94
C THR A 56 14.03 25.82 29.45
N ASP A 57 14.68 24.66 29.56
CA ASP A 57 14.17 23.49 30.28
C ASP A 57 14.16 23.79 31.79
N LEU A 58 13.05 24.36 32.26
CA LEU A 58 12.76 24.49 33.69
C LEU A 58 12.11 23.22 34.29
N GLU A 59 11.91 22.17 33.47
CA GLU A 59 11.18 20.95 33.84
C GLU A 59 12.10 19.81 34.35
N ALA A 60 13.42 19.96 34.18
CA ALA A 60 14.41 18.97 34.62
C ALA A 60 14.76 19.04 36.13
N LEU A 61 14.18 19.98 36.87
CA LEU A 61 14.41 20.16 38.32
C LEU A 61 13.29 19.61 39.21
N LEU A 62 12.27 18.95 38.64
CA LEU A 62 11.22 18.29 39.41
C LEU A 62 11.62 16.83 39.73
N PRO A 63 11.54 16.38 40.99
CA PRO A 63 11.74 14.97 41.32
C PRO A 63 10.62 14.10 40.69
N PRO A 64 10.90 12.83 40.35
CA PRO A 64 9.92 11.96 39.71
C PRO A 64 8.71 11.71 40.64
N PRO A 65 7.47 11.75 40.14
CA PRO A 65 6.30 11.35 40.92
C PRO A 65 6.38 9.85 41.23
N SER A 66 6.22 9.52 42.51
CA SER A 66 6.17 8.16 43.05
C SER A 66 5.00 7.34 42.46
N PRO A 67 5.16 6.01 42.31
CA PRO A 67 4.07 5.14 41.89
C PRO A 67 3.09 4.92 43.06
N SER A 68 1.91 5.51 42.98
CA SER A 68 0.79 5.27 43.88
C SER A 68 -0.03 4.06 43.40
N PRO A 69 -0.19 2.98 44.18
CA PRO A 69 -1.18 1.95 43.91
C PRO A 69 -2.50 2.37 44.58
N SER A 70 -3.53 2.66 43.80
CA SER A 70 -4.90 2.72 44.34
C SER A 70 -5.94 2.38 43.28
N SER A 71 -6.31 1.10 43.32
CA SER A 71 -7.59 0.57 42.91
C SER A 71 -8.72 1.43 43.48
N SER A 72 -9.45 2.13 42.61
CA SER A 72 -10.74 2.75 42.94
C SER A 72 -11.65 2.66 41.72
N SER A 73 -12.11 1.45 41.42
CA SER A 73 -13.23 1.20 40.53
C SER A 73 -14.52 1.70 41.19
N ASN A 74 -14.86 2.97 40.99
CA ASN A 74 -16.21 3.44 41.29
C ASN A 74 -17.16 2.85 40.24
N THR A 75 -17.87 1.81 40.66
CA THR A 75 -19.06 1.26 40.02
C THR A 75 -20.14 2.34 39.94
N THR A 76 -20.21 3.04 38.80
CA THR A 76 -21.43 3.71 38.37
C THR A 76 -22.13 2.79 37.40
N SER A 77 -23.16 2.11 37.90
CA SER A 77 -24.10 1.29 37.14
C SER A 77 -24.94 2.18 36.21
N THR A 78 -24.37 2.56 35.07
CA THR A 78 -25.13 2.93 33.88
C THR A 78 -25.29 1.68 33.03
N SER A 79 -26.55 1.35 32.71
CA SER A 79 -26.97 0.21 31.90
C SER A 79 -26.02 0.01 30.71
N SER A 80 -25.14 -0.98 30.86
CA SER A 80 -24.06 -1.24 29.94
C SER A 80 -24.65 -1.89 28.70
N PHE A 81 -25.02 -1.08 27.70
CA PHE A 81 -24.96 -1.55 26.32
C PHE A 81 -23.49 -1.84 26.05
N GLY A 82 -23.07 -3.07 26.40
CA GLY A 82 -21.73 -3.56 26.19
C GLY A 82 -21.50 -3.64 24.69
N PHE A 83 -20.97 -2.57 24.11
CA PHE A 83 -20.43 -2.66 22.76
C PHE A 83 -19.33 -3.72 22.80
N PRO A 84 -19.41 -4.77 21.95
CA PRO A 84 -18.34 -5.74 21.86
C PRO A 84 -17.04 -4.99 21.52
N ARG A 85 -15.91 -5.44 22.09
CA ARG A 85 -14.60 -4.89 21.73
C ARG A 85 -14.33 -5.27 20.27
N ILE A 86 -14.54 -4.33 19.36
CA ILE A 86 -14.27 -4.49 17.93
C ILE A 86 -12.81 -4.11 17.69
N ASP A 87 -12.06 -4.96 16.99
CA ASP A 87 -10.67 -4.70 16.65
C ASP A 87 -10.54 -3.49 15.71
N ALA A 88 -9.57 -2.61 15.99
CA ALA A 88 -9.30 -1.44 15.17
C ALA A 88 -8.97 -1.81 13.72
N ARG A 89 -8.34 -2.97 13.49
CA ARG A 89 -8.02 -3.48 12.15
C ARG A 89 -9.26 -3.75 11.32
N LEU A 90 -10.30 -4.34 11.94
CA LEU A 90 -11.57 -4.56 11.26
C LEU A 90 -12.24 -3.24 10.87
N ILE A 91 -12.21 -2.25 11.78
CA ILE A 91 -12.78 -0.92 11.48
C ILE A 91 -12.02 -0.25 10.34
N SER A 92 -10.69 -0.36 10.31
CA SER A 92 -9.84 0.20 9.26
C SER A 92 -10.09 -0.46 7.92
N ASP A 93 -10.08 -1.79 7.85
CA ASP A 93 -10.32 -2.52 6.59
C ASP A 93 -11.74 -2.25 6.06
N ALA A 94 -12.72 -2.15 6.96
CA ALA A 94 -14.09 -1.77 6.60
C ALA A 94 -14.18 -0.33 6.07
N THR A 95 -13.47 0.63 6.68
CA THR A 95 -13.48 2.02 6.19
C THR A 95 -12.75 2.17 4.87
N ILE A 96 -11.63 1.46 4.64
CA ILE A 96 -10.93 1.46 3.35
C ILE A 96 -11.81 0.85 2.27
N GLY A 97 -12.43 -0.31 2.55
CA GLY A 97 -13.32 -0.96 1.59
C GLY A 97 -14.57 -0.15 1.28
N LEU A 98 -15.15 0.50 2.28
CA LEU A 98 -16.28 1.40 2.10
C LEU A 98 -15.87 2.66 1.33
N SER A 99 -14.71 3.25 1.62
CA SER A 99 -14.25 4.42 0.88
C SER A 99 -14.01 4.09 -0.59
N ASP A 100 -13.39 2.95 -0.90
CA ASP A 100 -13.20 2.54 -2.29
C ASP A 100 -14.53 2.18 -2.98
N GLY A 101 -15.40 1.47 -2.26
CA GLY A 101 -16.73 1.07 -2.73
C GLY A 101 -17.73 2.22 -2.90
N LEU A 102 -17.43 3.41 -2.37
CA LEU A 102 -18.19 4.64 -2.66
C LEU A 102 -17.52 5.45 -3.75
N THR A 103 -16.21 5.67 -3.64
CA THR A 103 -15.51 6.64 -4.50
C THR A 103 -15.38 6.14 -5.94
N VAL A 104 -14.99 4.87 -6.12
CA VAL A 104 -14.79 4.30 -7.46
C VAL A 104 -16.13 4.13 -8.20
N PRO A 105 -17.17 3.50 -7.62
CA PRO A 105 -18.47 3.43 -8.27
C PRO A 105 -19.11 4.81 -8.49
N PHE A 106 -18.89 5.79 -7.60
CA PHE A 106 -19.38 7.15 -7.82
C PHE A 106 -18.73 7.80 -9.04
N ALA A 107 -17.41 7.73 -9.16
CA ALA A 107 -16.70 8.24 -10.32
C ALA A 107 -17.09 7.51 -11.61
N LEU A 108 -17.20 6.18 -11.56
CA LEU A 108 -17.58 5.34 -12.70
C LEU A 108 -19.00 5.67 -13.17
N THR A 109 -19.96 5.75 -12.26
CA THR A 109 -21.35 6.07 -12.61
C THR A 109 -21.49 7.49 -13.14
N ALA A 110 -20.76 8.46 -12.59
CA ALA A 110 -20.71 9.82 -13.12
C ALA A 110 -20.13 9.85 -14.55
N GLY A 111 -19.07 9.09 -14.82
CA GLY A 111 -18.50 8.95 -16.16
C GLY A 111 -19.45 8.28 -17.15
N LEU A 112 -20.11 7.19 -16.74
CA LEU A 112 -21.09 6.47 -17.57
C LEU A 112 -22.36 7.29 -17.81
N SER A 113 -22.69 8.25 -16.95
CA SER A 113 -23.87 9.10 -17.10
C SER A 113 -23.88 9.90 -18.41
N ALA A 114 -22.72 10.12 -19.04
CA ALA A 114 -22.61 10.80 -20.33
C ALA A 114 -23.12 9.98 -21.52
N LEU A 115 -23.31 8.65 -21.35
CA LEU A 115 -23.77 7.75 -22.42
C LEU A 115 -25.29 7.82 -22.67
N GLY A 116 -26.05 8.50 -21.81
CA GLY A 116 -27.49 8.70 -21.99
C GLY A 116 -28.39 7.50 -21.68
N ASP A 117 -27.83 6.34 -21.30
CA ASP A 117 -28.58 5.16 -20.85
C ASP A 117 -28.38 4.88 -19.36
N THR A 118 -29.41 5.12 -18.57
CA THR A 118 -29.42 4.90 -17.12
C THR A 118 -29.24 3.42 -16.74
N ARG A 119 -29.67 2.48 -17.59
CA ARG A 119 -29.52 1.04 -17.29
C ARG A 119 -28.04 0.65 -17.27
N VAL A 120 -27.27 1.18 -18.21
CA VAL A 120 -25.81 0.93 -18.27
C VAL A 120 -25.13 1.47 -17.01
N VAL A 121 -25.52 2.66 -16.54
CA VAL A 121 -24.98 3.25 -15.31
C VAL A 121 -25.26 2.37 -14.10
N ILE A 122 -26.51 1.90 -13.95
CA ILE A 122 -26.92 1.08 -12.80
C ILE A 122 -26.23 -0.29 -12.81
N TYR A 123 -26.30 -1.01 -13.93
CA TYR A 123 -25.72 -2.34 -14.02
C TYR A 123 -24.19 -2.29 -14.00
N GLY A 124 -23.58 -1.27 -14.62
CA GLY A 124 -22.14 -1.04 -14.59
C GLY A 124 -21.63 -0.72 -13.19
N GLY A 125 -22.30 0.20 -12.49
CA GLY A 125 -21.95 0.55 -11.10
C GLY A 125 -22.12 -0.62 -10.12
N LEU A 126 -23.20 -1.40 -10.26
CA LEU A 126 -23.42 -2.58 -9.43
C LEU A 126 -22.40 -3.69 -9.73
N ALA A 127 -22.10 -3.91 -11.01
CA ALA A 127 -21.08 -4.88 -11.41
C ALA A 127 -19.71 -4.52 -10.84
N GLU A 128 -19.31 -3.25 -10.91
CA GLU A 128 -18.07 -2.75 -10.32
C GLU A 128 -18.05 -2.96 -8.80
N LEU A 129 -19.14 -2.65 -8.09
CA LEU A 129 -19.21 -2.81 -6.64
C LEU A 129 -19.02 -4.27 -6.23
N VAL A 130 -19.71 -5.20 -6.90
CA VAL A 130 -19.60 -6.64 -6.60
C VAL A 130 -18.20 -7.16 -6.96
N ALA A 131 -17.68 -6.79 -8.12
CA ALA A 131 -16.34 -7.19 -8.56
C ALA A 131 -15.26 -6.65 -7.60
N GLY A 132 -15.35 -5.37 -7.23
CA GLY A 132 -14.44 -4.71 -6.29
C GLY A 132 -14.49 -5.33 -4.90
N ALA A 133 -15.69 -5.60 -4.36
CA ALA A 133 -15.85 -6.23 -3.06
C ALA A 133 -15.23 -7.64 -3.00
N ILE A 134 -15.43 -8.46 -4.04
CA ILE A 134 -14.83 -9.80 -4.11
C ILE A 134 -13.30 -9.69 -4.24
N SER A 135 -12.82 -8.83 -5.14
CA SER A 135 -11.40 -8.62 -5.40
C SER A 135 -10.66 -8.19 -4.13
N MET A 136 -11.18 -7.16 -3.45
CA MET A 136 -10.57 -6.61 -2.24
C MET A 136 -10.71 -7.57 -1.05
N GLY A 137 -11.85 -8.25 -0.90
CA GLY A 137 -12.06 -9.24 0.16
C GLY A 137 -11.12 -10.44 0.05
N LEU A 138 -10.97 -11.01 -1.16
CA LEU A 138 -10.02 -12.10 -1.41
C LEU A 138 -8.57 -11.61 -1.32
N GLY A 139 -8.27 -10.40 -1.79
CA GLY A 139 -6.96 -9.78 -1.69
C GLY A 139 -6.51 -9.59 -0.23
N GLY A 140 -7.40 -9.08 0.62
CA GLY A 140 -7.15 -8.94 2.06
C GLY A 140 -6.94 -10.28 2.75
N TRP A 141 -7.78 -11.28 2.46
CA TRP A 141 -7.63 -12.62 3.03
C TRP A 141 -6.31 -13.29 2.62
N LEU A 142 -5.95 -13.22 1.33
CA LEU A 142 -4.73 -13.83 0.82
C LEU A 142 -3.49 -13.08 1.35
N GLY A 143 -3.59 -11.76 1.52
CA GLY A 143 -2.58 -10.93 2.18
C GLY A 143 -2.32 -11.37 3.61
N ALA A 144 -3.37 -11.49 4.43
CA ALA A 144 -3.26 -11.95 5.82
C ALA A 144 -2.70 -13.38 5.91
N LYS A 145 -3.12 -14.28 5.01
CA LYS A 145 -2.60 -15.65 4.96
C LYS A 145 -1.11 -15.68 4.59
N SER A 146 -0.69 -14.81 3.66
CA SER A 146 0.71 -14.66 3.26
C SER A 146 1.58 -14.12 4.40
N GLU A 147 1.08 -13.12 5.13
CA GLU A 147 1.75 -12.54 6.29
C GLU A 147 1.99 -13.58 7.38
N LEU A 148 0.99 -14.42 7.67
CA LEU A 148 1.13 -15.52 8.64
C LEU A 148 2.18 -16.55 8.19
N ALA A 149 2.21 -16.90 6.90
CA ALA A 149 3.21 -17.82 6.38
C ALA A 149 4.63 -17.23 6.46
N SER A 150 4.76 -15.94 6.14
CA SER A 150 6.01 -15.18 6.24
C SER A 150 6.53 -15.10 7.67
N TYR A 151 5.64 -14.83 8.63
CA TYR A 151 5.98 -14.80 10.06
C TYR A 151 6.56 -16.13 10.54
N LYS A 152 5.88 -17.25 10.24
CA LYS A 152 6.34 -18.59 10.62
C LYS A 152 7.69 -18.97 10.02
N ALA A 153 7.93 -18.58 8.76
CA ALA A 153 9.22 -18.82 8.11
C ALA A 153 10.35 -18.06 8.84
N THR A 154 10.10 -16.81 9.22
CA THR A 154 11.06 -15.97 9.94
C THR A 154 11.34 -16.50 11.34
N GLU A 155 10.31 -16.96 12.06
CA GLU A 155 10.47 -17.59 13.38
C GLU A 155 11.33 -18.87 13.29
N ALA A 156 11.09 -19.72 12.29
CA ALA A 156 11.85 -20.96 12.10
C ALA A 156 13.33 -20.69 11.80
N GLU A 157 13.62 -19.69 10.95
CA GLU A 157 14.99 -19.28 10.65
C GLU A 157 15.71 -18.73 11.89
N THR A 158 15.00 -17.92 12.70
CA THR A 158 15.57 -17.33 13.92
C THR A 158 15.78 -18.36 15.02
N ALA A 159 14.88 -19.35 15.16
CA ALA A 159 15.01 -20.43 16.12
C ALA A 159 16.10 -21.46 15.77
N ALA A 160 16.49 -21.53 14.49
CA ALA A 160 17.57 -22.40 14.01
C ALA A 160 18.97 -21.78 14.16
N ARG A 161 19.05 -20.52 14.62
CA ARG A 161 20.28 -19.73 14.74
C ARG A 161 20.70 -19.57 16.20
#